data_AF-A0A524FIS8-F1
#
_entry.id   AF-A0A524FIS8-F1
#
_cell.length_a   1.000
_cell.length_b   1.000
_cell.length_c   1.000
_cell.angle_alpha   90.00
_cell.angle_beta   90.00
_cell.angle_gamma   90.00
#
_symmetry.space_group_name_H-M   'P 1'
#
loop_
_entity.id
_entity.type
_entity.pdbx_description
1 polymer ?
#
loop_
_entity_poly.entity_id
_entity_poly.type
_entity_poly.pdbx_seq_one_letter_code
_entity_poly.pdbx_strand_id
1 'polypeptide(L)'
;MGNGITPKNMKYPINAMITIIINKVVYRIFIKLNFSPKKSIISILSSSSGEPIFDIFCFLLTILFIEFFNCFLIFEMKTVLFYAIFFYGNICRQSFFIMFIKKELKQYIESRPKSKKEWEKAIRVLPGGISHNIRTFELNRIGAFPPIIKSAKGAYITDIDNNKYIDCWMGHFAMIIGHNHPEVLIAIKQQLERGWHLGVLTDLQINLAEMIINDNPGIEMLRFCTSGTEATMYATRLARAYTNRKLIAKALLGWHGANDTLYYGVGTLNKDQIPPGLRPPTDAGILTYEINTNEIFDLIASHSKDLAAVILEPMLGGGGGFRADLEFLKRLREETEKHGILLIFDEVITGYRFRNSLFQNELKIIPDLTTMGKIIGGGLPIGAIGGRKDIIERSRPLSENQILIGGGTFSGYPLSMAAGMKT
;
A
#
# COMPACT_ATOMS: atom_id res chain seq x y z
N MET A 1 21.99 34.01 27.01
CA MET A 1 20.57 34.43 27.05
C MET A 1 19.99 34.32 25.65
N GLY A 2 18.78 33.76 25.54
CA GLY A 2 17.94 33.75 24.33
C GLY A 2 18.20 32.58 23.37
N ASN A 3 17.23 31.77 22.93
CA ASN A 3 15.81 31.64 23.23
C ASN A 3 15.45 30.15 23.04
N GLY A 4 15.00 29.48 24.09
CA GLY A 4 14.48 28.12 24.02
C GLY A 4 13.13 28.10 23.31
N ILE A 5 12.99 27.23 22.31
CA ILE A 5 11.72 27.00 21.63
C ILE A 5 10.83 26.17 22.56
N THR A 6 9.95 26.84 23.30
CA THR A 6 8.88 26.18 24.07
C THR A 6 7.73 25.76 23.13
N PRO A 7 7.19 24.54 23.26
CA PRO A 7 6.08 24.06 22.45
C PRO A 7 4.75 24.61 23.01
N LYS A 8 4.38 25.84 22.66
CA LYS A 8 3.12 26.44 23.13
C LYS A 8 2.11 26.87 22.05
N ASN A 9 2.39 26.75 20.75
CA ASN A 9 1.48 27.25 19.71
C ASN A 9 1.28 26.32 18.48
N MET A 10 1.15 25.01 18.66
CA MET A 10 0.54 24.16 17.62
C MET A 10 -0.97 24.11 17.81
N LYS A 11 -1.68 25.10 17.26
CA LYS A 11 -3.12 24.97 16.98
C LYS A 11 -3.27 24.00 15.82
N TYR A 12 -3.52 22.72 16.10
CA TYR A 12 -3.87 21.74 15.07
C TYR A 12 -5.20 22.13 14.43
N PRO A 13 -5.28 22.41 13.13
CA PRO A 13 -6.56 22.67 12.49
C PRO A 13 -7.29 21.33 12.34
N ILE A 14 -8.17 21.03 13.29
CA ILE A 14 -9.13 19.91 13.25
C ILE A 14 -9.90 19.91 11.91
N ASN A 15 -10.13 21.08 11.33
CA ASN A 15 -10.73 21.25 10.00
C ASN A 15 -9.91 20.59 8.87
N ALA A 16 -8.58 20.52 8.96
CA ALA A 16 -7.74 19.86 7.96
C ALA A 16 -7.85 18.33 8.05
N MET A 17 -7.94 17.79 9.27
CA MET A 17 -8.12 16.36 9.52
C MET A 17 -9.51 15.88 9.05
N ILE A 18 -10.56 16.64 9.36
CA ILE A 18 -11.92 16.36 8.91
C ILE A 18 -12.00 16.44 7.38
N THR A 19 -11.41 17.46 6.76
CA THR A 19 -11.39 17.61 5.29
C THR A 19 -10.69 16.45 4.59
N ILE A 20 -9.59 15.93 5.12
CA ILE A 20 -8.85 14.81 4.50
C ILE A 20 -9.64 13.49 4.62
N ILE A 21 -10.25 13.23 5.78
CA ILE A 21 -11.08 12.03 6.00
C ILE A 21 -12.33 12.10 5.12
N ILE A 22 -13.02 13.24 5.10
CA ILE A 22 -14.18 13.48 4.24
C ILE A 22 -13.79 13.32 2.78
N ASN A 23 -12.68 13.90 2.30
CA ASN A 23 -12.28 13.76 0.90
C ASN A 23 -11.97 12.31 0.52
N LYS A 24 -11.33 11.52 1.40
CA LYS A 24 -11.04 10.10 1.14
C LYS A 24 -12.28 9.20 1.16
N VAL A 25 -13.27 9.54 1.99
CA VAL A 25 -14.53 8.78 2.15
C VAL A 25 -15.56 9.18 1.09
N VAL A 26 -15.76 10.48 0.85
CA VAL A 26 -16.68 11.01 -0.17
C VAL A 26 -16.25 10.58 -1.56
N TYR A 27 -14.95 10.58 -1.86
CA TYR A 27 -14.47 10.15 -3.17
C TYR A 27 -14.73 8.65 -3.46
N ARG A 28 -14.69 7.79 -2.42
CA ARG A 28 -15.07 6.36 -2.53
C ARG A 28 -16.52 6.16 -2.94
N ILE A 29 -17.38 7.10 -2.59
CA ILE A 29 -18.83 7.05 -2.84
C ILE A 29 -19.14 7.49 -4.27
N PHE A 30 -18.44 8.49 -4.81
CA PHE A 30 -18.70 9.04 -6.15
C PHE A 30 -18.38 8.07 -7.29
N ILE A 31 -17.27 7.32 -7.20
CA ILE A 31 -16.89 6.33 -8.22
C ILE A 31 -17.87 5.15 -8.23
N LYS A 32 -18.27 4.64 -7.04
CA LYS A 32 -19.23 3.53 -6.94
C LYS A 32 -20.63 3.87 -7.46
N LEU A 33 -21.00 5.15 -7.50
CA LEU A 33 -22.34 5.60 -7.89
C LEU A 33 -22.41 6.21 -9.31
N ASN A 34 -21.33 6.16 -10.11
CA ASN A 34 -21.29 6.69 -11.48
C ASN A 34 -21.72 8.17 -11.61
N PHE A 35 -21.49 9.00 -10.58
CA PHE A 35 -21.84 10.41 -10.61
C PHE A 35 -20.71 11.26 -11.22
N SER A 36 -20.98 11.87 -12.38
CA SER A 36 -20.08 12.84 -13.02
C SER A 36 -19.91 14.11 -12.15
N PRO A 37 -18.68 14.58 -11.89
CA PRO A 37 -18.43 15.73 -11.03
C PRO A 37 -18.58 17.03 -11.83
N LYS A 38 -19.81 17.40 -12.21
CA LYS A 38 -20.08 18.71 -12.85
C LYS A 38 -20.64 19.78 -11.92
N LYS A 39 -20.90 19.46 -10.65
CA LYS A 39 -21.21 20.45 -9.61
C LYS A 39 -20.48 20.10 -8.33
N SER A 40 -19.72 21.05 -7.78
CA SER A 40 -19.10 20.87 -6.47
C SER A 40 -20.22 20.62 -5.44
N ILE A 41 -20.04 19.66 -4.54
CA ILE A 41 -20.95 19.44 -3.41
C ILE A 41 -21.16 20.74 -2.62
N ILE A 42 -20.16 21.64 -2.62
CA ILE A 42 -20.28 22.99 -2.05
C ILE A 42 -21.45 23.78 -2.66
N SER A 43 -21.67 23.68 -3.98
CA SER A 43 -22.79 24.35 -4.67
C SER A 43 -24.16 23.74 -4.37
N ILE A 44 -24.22 22.43 -4.09
CA ILE A 44 -25.46 21.73 -3.71
C ILE A 44 -25.79 22.03 -2.25
N LEU A 45 -24.78 21.95 -1.36
CA LEU A 45 -24.89 22.26 0.06
C LEU A 45 -25.22 23.74 0.33
N SER A 46 -24.82 24.66 -0.57
CA SER A 46 -25.21 26.07 -0.47
C SER A 46 -26.63 26.37 -0.97
N SER A 47 -27.33 25.42 -1.59
CA SER A 47 -28.61 25.66 -2.28
C SER A 47 -29.83 24.94 -1.72
N SER A 48 -29.68 24.00 -0.79
CA SER A 48 -30.81 23.26 -0.22
C SER A 48 -30.96 23.53 1.28
N SER A 49 -31.91 24.38 1.63
CA SER A 49 -32.42 24.57 2.99
C SER A 49 -33.35 23.43 3.44
N GLY A 50 -33.08 22.18 3.04
CA GLY A 50 -33.96 21.04 3.25
C GLY A 50 -33.27 19.90 3.98
N GLU A 51 -33.64 19.69 5.25
CA GLU A 51 -33.25 18.58 6.11
C GLU A 51 -33.33 17.16 5.48
N PRO A 52 -34.26 16.82 4.56
CA PRO A 52 -34.42 15.44 4.09
C PRO A 52 -33.22 14.89 3.29
N ILE A 53 -32.47 15.74 2.58
CA ILE A 53 -31.34 15.32 1.74
C ILE A 53 -30.11 15.01 2.61
N PHE A 54 -29.96 15.71 3.74
CA PHE A 54 -28.88 15.47 4.70
C PHE A 54 -29.11 14.18 5.50
N ASP A 55 -30.36 13.85 5.80
CA ASP A 55 -30.72 12.60 6.49
C ASP A 55 -30.52 11.38 5.58
N ILE A 56 -30.84 11.49 4.28
CA ILE A 56 -30.53 10.44 3.30
C ILE A 56 -29.00 10.27 3.16
N PHE A 57 -28.24 11.36 3.18
CA PHE A 57 -26.78 11.32 3.15
C PHE A 57 -26.19 10.62 4.39
N CYS A 58 -26.72 10.90 5.58
CA CYS A 58 -26.31 10.26 6.84
C CYS A 58 -26.73 8.78 6.92
N PHE A 59 -27.91 8.44 6.40
CA PHE A 59 -28.40 7.06 6.31
C PHE A 59 -27.52 6.22 5.37
N LEU A 60 -27.17 6.75 4.19
CA LEU A 60 -26.24 6.11 3.26
C LEU A 60 -24.83 5.96 3.87
N LEU A 61 -24.33 6.97 4.58
CA LEU A 61 -23.06 6.89 5.32
C LEU A 61 -23.07 5.80 6.40
N THR A 62 -24.22 5.57 7.05
CA THR A 62 -24.40 4.55 8.09
C THR A 62 -24.42 3.14 7.51
N ILE A 63 -25.15 2.92 6.41
CA ILE A 63 -25.14 1.64 5.68
C ILE A 63 -23.72 1.34 5.15
N LEU A 64 -23.04 2.35 4.62
CA LEU A 64 -21.65 2.24 4.14
C LEU A 64 -20.66 1.98 5.28
N PHE A 65 -20.88 2.52 6.49
CA PHE A 65 -20.05 2.24 7.66
C PHE A 65 -20.23 0.80 8.16
N ILE A 66 -21.45 0.28 8.13
CA ILE A 66 -21.76 -1.12 8.47
C ILE A 66 -21.11 -2.07 7.46
N GLU A 67 -21.13 -1.76 6.16
CA GLU A 67 -20.37 -2.54 5.16
C GLU A 67 -18.85 -2.39 5.29
N PHE A 68 -18.36 -1.19 5.64
CA PHE A 68 -16.92 -0.92 5.82
C PHE A 68 -16.33 -1.70 7.02
N PHE A 69 -17.10 -1.89 8.09
CA PHE A 69 -16.68 -2.65 9.28
C PHE A 69 -16.87 -4.16 9.18
N ASN A 70 -17.67 -4.65 8.24
CA ASN A 70 -17.68 -6.08 7.88
C ASN A 70 -16.35 -6.55 7.25
N CYS A 71 -15.47 -5.63 6.85
CA CYS A 71 -14.14 -5.94 6.30
C CYS A 71 -12.97 -5.73 7.27
N PHE A 72 -13.17 -5.16 8.46
CA PHE A 72 -12.10 -4.94 9.44
C PHE A 72 -12.62 -5.05 10.88
N LEU A 73 -12.50 -6.25 11.44
CA LEU A 73 -12.78 -6.55 12.85
C LEU A 73 -11.52 -6.30 13.71
N ILE A 74 -11.35 -5.07 14.18
CA ILE A 74 -10.87 -4.80 15.53
C ILE A 74 -12.04 -4.15 16.24
N PHE A 75 -12.65 -4.83 17.22
CA PHE A 75 -13.11 -4.29 18.50
C PHE A 75 -13.88 -5.38 19.26
N GLU A 76 -13.64 -5.47 20.57
CA GLU A 76 -14.46 -6.26 21.48
C GLU A 76 -15.92 -5.77 21.43
N MET A 77 -16.85 -6.71 21.27
CA MET A 77 -18.29 -6.48 21.19
C MET A 77 -18.88 -5.90 22.49
N LYS A 78 -18.90 -4.57 22.64
CA LYS A 78 -19.90 -3.84 23.46
C LYS A 78 -20.38 -2.48 22.90
N THR A 79 -19.95 -2.04 21.71
CA THR A 79 -20.28 -0.69 21.19
C THR A 79 -21.48 -0.67 20.23
N VAL A 80 -21.87 -1.82 19.68
CA VAL A 80 -22.86 -1.95 18.59
C VAL A 80 -24.30 -1.64 19.04
N LEU A 81 -24.58 -1.65 20.35
CA LEU A 81 -25.87 -1.21 20.91
C LEU A 81 -25.85 0.24 21.45
N PHE A 82 -24.68 0.91 21.49
CA PHE A 82 -24.51 2.20 22.21
C PHE A 82 -24.59 3.46 21.32
N TYR A 83 -24.26 3.40 20.02
CA TYR A 83 -24.32 4.59 19.14
C TYR A 83 -25.44 4.58 18.09
N ALA A 84 -26.30 3.55 18.11
CA ALA A 84 -27.63 3.61 17.52
C ALA A 84 -28.56 4.67 18.19
N ILE A 85 -28.02 5.53 19.05
CA ILE A 85 -28.63 6.67 19.74
C ILE A 85 -27.74 7.91 19.43
N PHE A 86 -27.74 8.56 18.27
CA PHE A 86 -28.84 8.98 17.40
C PHE A 86 -29.73 10.12 17.96
N PHE A 87 -29.49 10.65 19.18
CA PHE A 87 -30.42 11.60 19.80
C PHE A 87 -29.78 12.96 20.23
N TYR A 88 -30.06 14.01 19.44
CA TYR A 88 -30.18 15.45 19.78
C TYR A 88 -28.96 16.42 19.81
N GLY A 89 -29.01 17.48 18.97
CA GLY A 89 -28.54 18.85 19.27
C GLY A 89 -27.16 19.33 18.76
N ASN A 90 -27.13 20.27 17.80
CA ASN A 90 -25.94 20.70 17.03
C ASN A 90 -24.82 21.52 17.73
N ILE A 91 -24.94 21.89 19.02
CA ILE A 91 -23.88 22.67 19.72
C ILE A 91 -23.22 21.87 20.85
N CYS A 92 -23.92 20.92 21.48
CA CYS A 92 -23.31 20.00 22.45
C CYS A 92 -22.43 18.92 21.79
N ARG A 93 -22.60 18.68 20.47
CA ARG A 93 -21.93 17.64 19.66
C ARG A 93 -20.41 17.81 19.54
N GLN A 94 -19.92 19.01 19.28
CA GLN A 94 -18.47 19.24 19.20
C GLN A 94 -17.82 19.10 20.59
N SER A 95 -18.45 19.66 21.62
CA SER A 95 -17.93 19.62 23.00
C SER A 95 -17.84 18.20 23.54
N PHE A 96 -18.87 17.36 23.34
CA PHE A 96 -18.86 15.98 23.80
C PHE A 96 -17.85 15.12 23.04
N PHE A 97 -17.77 15.26 21.71
CA PHE A 97 -16.80 14.54 20.89
C PHE A 97 -15.36 14.94 21.25
N ILE A 98 -15.08 16.23 21.42
CA ILE A 98 -13.78 16.72 21.87
C ILE A 98 -13.46 16.21 23.29
N MET A 99 -14.44 16.18 24.19
CA MET A 99 -14.26 15.65 25.54
C MET A 99 -13.95 14.15 25.54
N PHE A 100 -14.64 13.37 24.71
CA PHE A 100 -14.39 11.95 24.52
C PHE A 100 -12.98 11.72 23.98
N ILE A 101 -12.60 12.36 22.87
CA ILE A 101 -11.25 12.24 22.30
C ILE A 101 -10.17 12.66 23.32
N LYS A 102 -10.40 13.74 24.09
CA LYS A 102 -9.47 14.15 25.15
C LYS A 102 -9.35 13.09 26.27
N LYS A 103 -10.46 12.49 26.67
CA LYS A 103 -10.48 11.42 27.68
C LYS A 103 -9.74 10.18 27.18
N GLU A 104 -10.07 9.71 25.98
CA GLU A 104 -9.41 8.55 25.36
C GLU A 104 -7.92 8.80 25.14
N LEU A 105 -7.55 10.01 24.66
CA LEU A 105 -6.16 10.41 24.51
C LEU A 105 -5.42 10.44 25.85
N LYS A 106 -6.05 10.98 26.90
CA LYS A 106 -5.47 11.00 28.25
C LYS A 106 -5.24 9.58 28.75
N GLN A 107 -6.25 8.72 28.66
CA GLN A 107 -6.14 7.30 29.05
C GLN A 107 -5.08 6.57 28.22
N TYR A 108 -5.00 6.86 26.91
CA TYR A 108 -3.99 6.31 26.01
C TYR A 108 -2.57 6.65 26.47
N ILE A 109 -2.33 7.92 26.80
CA ILE A 109 -1.02 8.42 27.25
C ILE A 109 -0.67 7.86 28.63
N GLU A 110 -1.62 7.86 29.57
CA GLU A 110 -1.43 7.39 30.95
C GLU A 110 -1.15 5.89 31.03
N SER A 111 -1.73 5.09 30.13
CA SER A 111 -1.46 3.65 30.04
C SER A 111 -0.15 3.29 29.31
N ARG A 112 0.59 4.28 28.80
CA ARG A 112 1.81 4.08 27.99
C ARG A 112 3.01 4.96 28.39
N PRO A 113 3.35 5.07 29.69
CA PRO A 113 4.41 5.96 30.14
C PRO A 113 5.79 5.58 29.59
N LYS A 114 6.10 4.28 29.44
CA LYS A 114 7.40 3.84 28.91
C LYS A 114 7.47 4.10 27.40
N SER A 115 6.42 3.77 26.66
CA SER A 115 6.36 4.03 25.21
C SER A 115 6.51 5.52 24.91
N LYS A 116 5.90 6.41 25.72
CA LYS A 116 6.10 7.86 25.59
C LYS A 116 7.56 8.25 25.73
N LYS A 117 8.22 7.78 26.79
CA LYS A 117 9.64 8.08 27.07
C LYS A 117 10.54 7.61 25.94
N GLU A 118 10.34 6.41 25.42
CA GLU A 118 11.13 5.88 24.30
C GLU A 118 10.83 6.61 22.98
N TRP A 119 9.58 6.99 22.74
CA TRP A 119 9.21 7.81 21.58
C TRP A 119 9.92 9.17 21.57
N GLU A 120 9.99 9.83 22.73
CA GLU A 120 10.75 11.07 22.88
C GLU A 120 12.24 10.89 22.60
N LYS A 121 12.82 9.71 22.87
CA LYS A 121 14.18 9.38 22.42
C LYS A 121 14.24 9.18 20.92
N ALA A 122 13.30 8.42 20.36
CA ALA A 122 13.25 8.11 18.94
C ALA A 122 13.20 9.37 18.08
N ILE A 123 12.39 10.37 18.44
CA ILE A 123 12.31 11.64 17.71
C ILE A 123 13.65 12.39 17.67
N ARG A 124 14.51 12.23 18.68
CA ARG A 124 15.83 12.90 18.71
C ARG A 124 16.82 12.28 17.73
N VAL A 125 16.63 11.02 17.34
CA VAL A 125 17.59 10.27 16.53
C VAL A 125 17.03 9.83 15.17
N LEU A 126 15.71 9.86 14.98
CA LEU A 126 15.02 9.52 13.74
C LEU A 126 14.05 10.66 13.37
N PRO A 127 13.97 11.07 12.09
CA PRO A 127 12.99 12.04 11.63
C PRO A 127 11.56 11.61 11.99
N GLY A 128 10.92 12.38 12.87
CA GLY A 128 9.59 12.05 13.38
C GLY A 128 9.52 10.71 14.12
N GLY A 129 10.64 10.18 14.62
CA GLY A 129 10.72 8.95 15.44
C GLY A 129 10.57 7.63 14.69
N ILE A 130 10.49 7.63 13.34
CA ILE A 130 10.25 6.43 12.53
C ILE A 130 11.15 6.36 11.29
N SER A 131 11.19 5.20 10.64
CA SER A 131 11.86 4.99 9.34
C SER A 131 10.87 4.70 8.20
N HIS A 132 9.56 4.71 8.48
CA HIS A 132 8.51 4.58 7.48
C HIS A 132 7.31 5.43 7.89
N ASN A 133 6.96 6.43 7.08
CA ASN A 133 6.06 7.52 7.48
C ASN A 133 4.70 7.08 8.03
N ILE A 134 4.08 6.04 7.44
CA ILE A 134 2.77 5.53 7.90
C ILE A 134 2.79 4.92 9.32
N ARG A 135 3.96 4.58 9.87
CA ARG A 135 4.07 3.94 11.20
C ARG A 135 3.80 4.89 12.35
N THR A 136 3.68 6.19 12.09
CA THR A 136 3.11 7.13 13.06
C THR A 136 1.61 6.92 13.25
N PHE A 137 0.94 6.29 12.28
CA PHE A 137 -0.52 6.18 12.17
C PHE A 137 -1.22 7.53 12.37
N GLU A 138 -0.55 8.62 12.01
CA GLU A 138 -0.97 10.00 12.26
C GLU A 138 -1.28 10.35 13.74
N LEU A 139 -0.91 9.48 14.69
CA LEU A 139 -1.19 9.66 16.13
C LEU A 139 -0.60 10.96 16.68
N ASN A 140 0.56 11.35 16.16
CA ASN A 140 1.21 12.61 16.52
C ASN A 140 0.36 13.86 16.17
N ARG A 141 -0.54 13.79 15.17
CA ARG A 141 -1.44 14.91 14.82
C ARG A 141 -2.50 15.19 15.88
N ILE A 142 -2.81 14.19 16.72
CA ILE A 142 -3.79 14.31 17.80
C ILE A 142 -3.13 14.36 19.18
N GLY A 143 -1.81 14.56 19.24
CA GLY A 143 -1.06 14.61 20.50
C GLY A 143 -0.78 13.25 21.13
N ALA A 144 -1.00 12.15 20.41
CA ALA A 144 -0.60 10.79 20.79
C ALA A 144 0.79 10.44 20.21
N PHE A 145 1.22 9.21 20.43
CA PHE A 145 2.49 8.67 19.94
C PHE A 145 2.32 7.18 19.61
N PRO A 146 3.11 6.59 18.70
CA PRO A 146 3.05 5.15 18.45
C PRO A 146 3.47 4.34 19.67
N PRO A 147 2.81 3.21 19.98
CA PRO A 147 3.27 2.32 21.03
C PRO A 147 4.59 1.67 20.62
N ILE A 148 5.51 1.50 21.58
CA ILE A 148 6.76 0.80 21.32
C ILE A 148 6.53 -0.69 21.54
N ILE A 149 6.59 -1.46 20.45
CA ILE A 149 6.27 -2.89 20.47
C ILE A 149 7.46 -3.70 21.01
N LYS A 150 7.18 -4.57 22.00
CA LYS A 150 8.16 -5.46 22.65
C LYS A 150 8.17 -6.85 22.01
N SER A 151 7.00 -7.39 21.68
CA SER A 151 6.87 -8.76 21.21
C SER A 151 5.60 -8.96 20.39
N ALA A 152 5.60 -10.01 19.55
CA ALA A 152 4.45 -10.41 18.76
C ALA A 152 4.36 -11.94 18.68
N LYS A 153 3.15 -12.50 18.71
CA LYS A 153 2.87 -13.94 18.55
C LYS A 153 1.44 -14.17 18.06
N GLY A 154 1.29 -14.99 17.02
CA GLY A 154 0.01 -15.22 16.37
C GLY A 154 -0.59 -13.91 15.89
N ALA A 155 -1.86 -13.66 16.20
CA ALA A 155 -2.55 -12.42 15.85
C ALA A 155 -2.32 -11.26 16.84
N TYR A 156 -1.37 -11.35 17.77
CA TYR A 156 -1.21 -10.37 18.84
C TYR A 156 0.16 -9.70 18.86
N ILE A 157 0.16 -8.40 19.16
CA ILE A 157 1.36 -7.62 19.51
C ILE A 157 1.23 -7.11 20.95
N THR A 158 2.36 -6.91 21.62
CA THR A 158 2.43 -6.42 23.00
C THR A 158 3.46 -5.29 23.08
N ASP A 159 3.07 -4.15 23.65
CA ASP A 159 3.96 -3.01 23.83
C ASP A 159 4.86 -3.16 25.08
N ILE A 160 5.81 -2.25 25.26
CA ILE A 160 6.74 -2.24 26.41
C ILE A 160 6.07 -1.89 27.75
N ASP A 161 4.83 -1.40 27.71
CA ASP A 161 3.96 -1.14 28.85
C ASP A 161 3.06 -2.36 29.17
N ASN A 162 3.21 -3.46 28.43
CA ASN A 162 2.45 -4.71 28.50
C ASN A 162 0.98 -4.61 28.03
N ASN A 163 0.61 -3.56 27.29
CA ASN A 163 -0.68 -3.53 26.62
C ASN A 163 -0.66 -4.53 25.45
N LYS A 164 -1.70 -5.36 25.36
CA LYS A 164 -1.85 -6.37 24.31
C LYS A 164 -2.89 -5.93 23.29
N TYR A 165 -2.59 -6.14 22.01
CA TYR A 165 -3.42 -5.74 20.89
C TYR A 165 -3.67 -6.92 19.96
N ILE A 166 -4.86 -6.99 19.37
CA ILE A 166 -5.08 -7.75 18.14
C ILE A 166 -4.45 -6.94 17.01
N ASP A 167 -3.52 -7.55 16.28
CA ASP A 167 -2.80 -6.89 15.20
C ASP A 167 -3.47 -7.12 13.85
N CYS A 168 -4.22 -6.13 13.37
CA CYS A 168 -4.75 -6.12 12.00
C CYS A 168 -3.86 -5.34 11.02
N TRP A 169 -2.70 -4.85 11.47
CA TRP A 169 -1.69 -4.25 10.60
C TRP A 169 -0.77 -5.31 10.02
N MET A 170 -0.43 -6.34 10.81
CA MET A 170 0.29 -7.55 10.37
C MET A 170 1.54 -7.25 9.54
N GLY A 171 2.35 -6.29 10.00
CA GLY A 171 3.58 -5.89 9.31
C GLY A 171 3.33 -5.32 7.91
N HIS A 172 2.40 -4.36 7.77
CA HIS A 172 1.94 -3.85 6.46
C HIS A 172 1.36 -4.97 5.58
N PHE A 173 0.58 -5.85 6.22
CA PHE A 173 -0.04 -7.04 5.63
C PHE A 173 0.95 -8.17 5.25
N ALA A 174 2.26 -8.02 5.42
CA ALA A 174 3.22 -9.08 5.06
C ALA A 174 3.08 -10.35 5.91
N MET A 175 2.62 -10.25 7.16
CA MET A 175 2.47 -11.37 8.09
C MET A 175 1.11 -12.06 7.92
N ILE A 176 0.83 -12.64 6.75
CA ILE A 176 -0.50 -13.21 6.43
C ILE A 176 -0.91 -14.36 7.38
N ILE A 177 0.05 -15.17 7.82
CA ILE A 177 -0.15 -16.26 8.78
C ILE A 177 0.15 -15.86 10.24
N GLY A 178 0.22 -14.56 10.52
CA GLY A 178 0.49 -14.01 11.84
C GLY A 178 1.97 -14.05 12.26
N HIS A 179 2.24 -13.63 13.49
CA HIS A 179 3.60 -13.45 14.02
C HIS A 179 4.18 -14.74 14.59
N ASN A 180 5.47 -14.97 14.33
CA ASN A 180 6.24 -16.08 14.90
C ASN A 180 5.58 -17.44 14.66
N HIS A 181 5.16 -17.71 13.42
CA HIS A 181 4.59 -18.99 13.03
C HIS A 181 5.62 -20.12 13.26
N PRO A 182 5.26 -21.22 13.95
CA PRO A 182 6.23 -22.24 14.36
C PRO A 182 7.05 -22.83 13.20
N GLU A 183 6.39 -23.12 12.06
CA GLU A 183 7.08 -23.72 10.91
C GLU A 183 8.06 -22.76 10.23
N VAL A 184 7.70 -21.48 10.12
CA VAL A 184 8.58 -20.45 9.58
C VAL A 184 9.76 -20.22 10.51
N LEU A 185 9.53 -20.19 11.83
CA LEU A 185 10.61 -20.08 12.82
C LEU A 185 11.59 -21.25 12.74
N ILE A 186 11.10 -22.49 12.56
CA ILE A 186 11.94 -23.68 12.40
C ILE A 186 12.82 -23.54 11.15
N ALA A 187 12.25 -23.16 10.01
CA ALA A 187 13.02 -22.99 8.78
C ALA A 187 14.07 -21.88 8.87
N ILE A 188 13.74 -20.76 9.53
CA ILE A 188 14.70 -19.69 9.80
C ILE A 188 15.86 -20.21 10.68
N LYS A 189 15.57 -20.93 11.77
CA LYS A 189 16.61 -21.49 12.66
C LYS A 189 17.52 -22.48 11.94
N GLN A 190 16.95 -23.39 11.16
CA GLN A 190 17.71 -24.34 10.36
C GLN A 190 18.61 -23.64 9.34
N GLN A 191 18.12 -22.57 8.72
CA GLN A 191 18.96 -21.80 7.80
C GLN A 191 20.07 -21.02 8.52
N LEU A 192 19.82 -20.51 9.73
CA LEU A 192 20.87 -19.86 10.54
C LEU A 192 22.03 -20.81 10.85
N GLU A 193 21.76 -22.10 11.09
CA GLU A 193 22.79 -23.13 11.30
C GLU A 193 23.64 -23.39 10.03
N ARG A 194 23.09 -23.11 8.84
CA ARG A 194 23.75 -23.21 7.53
C ARG A 194 24.42 -21.90 7.08
N GLY A 195 24.30 -20.82 7.88
CA GLY A 195 24.77 -19.48 7.56
C GLY A 195 23.67 -18.55 7.01
N TRP A 196 23.75 -17.27 7.37
CA TRP A 196 22.68 -16.30 7.09
C TRP A 196 22.81 -15.58 5.74
N HIS A 197 24.02 -15.18 5.33
CA HIS A 197 24.26 -14.44 4.08
C HIS A 197 25.47 -15.01 3.35
N LEU A 198 25.22 -15.75 2.28
CA LEU A 198 26.28 -16.48 1.55
C LEU A 198 26.86 -15.69 0.38
N GLY A 199 26.17 -14.65 -0.11
CA GLY A 199 26.65 -13.81 -1.22
C GLY A 199 26.74 -14.52 -2.58
N VAL A 200 26.24 -15.76 -2.66
CA VAL A 200 26.26 -16.61 -3.85
C VAL A 200 24.92 -17.33 -4.01
N LEU A 201 24.72 -18.01 -5.14
CA LEU A 201 23.52 -18.80 -5.42
C LEU A 201 23.33 -19.92 -4.41
N THR A 202 22.08 -20.17 -4.02
CA THR A 202 21.68 -21.27 -3.12
C THR A 202 20.55 -22.09 -3.72
N ASP A 203 20.42 -23.34 -3.28
CA ASP A 203 19.27 -24.21 -3.53
C ASP A 203 17.94 -23.53 -3.18
N LEU A 204 17.89 -22.80 -2.06
CA LEU A 204 16.68 -22.09 -1.61
C LEU A 204 16.17 -21.05 -2.63
N GLN A 205 17.06 -20.37 -3.37
CA GLN A 205 16.64 -19.43 -4.41
C GLN A 205 15.99 -20.14 -5.58
N ILE A 206 16.55 -21.29 -5.99
CA ILE A 206 16.02 -22.12 -7.07
C ILE A 206 14.65 -22.65 -6.65
N ASN A 207 14.56 -23.27 -5.48
CA ASN A 207 13.34 -23.91 -5.00
C ASN A 207 12.19 -22.92 -4.83
N LEU A 208 12.43 -21.73 -4.23
CA LEU A 208 11.37 -20.72 -4.11
C LEU A 208 10.96 -20.18 -5.49
N ALA A 209 11.91 -20.00 -6.42
CA ALA A 209 11.57 -19.56 -7.77
C ALA A 209 10.69 -20.58 -8.50
N GLU A 210 11.04 -21.87 -8.41
CA GLU A 210 10.26 -22.97 -8.97
C GLU A 210 8.86 -23.05 -8.36
N MET A 211 8.72 -22.90 -7.04
CA MET A 211 7.42 -22.85 -6.37
C MET A 211 6.56 -21.70 -6.93
N ILE A 212 7.12 -20.49 -7.01
CA ILE A 212 6.38 -19.33 -7.55
C ILE A 212 5.99 -19.55 -9.02
N ILE A 213 6.87 -20.11 -9.85
CA ILE A 213 6.58 -20.41 -11.26
C ILE A 213 5.47 -21.47 -11.36
N ASN A 214 5.55 -22.54 -10.57
CA ASN A 214 4.57 -23.62 -10.59
C ASN A 214 3.18 -23.17 -10.11
N ASP A 215 3.13 -22.29 -9.11
CA ASP A 215 1.87 -21.71 -8.62
C ASP A 215 1.24 -20.73 -9.64
N ASN A 216 2.05 -20.20 -10.58
CA ASN A 216 1.67 -19.08 -11.44
C ASN A 216 2.08 -19.32 -12.90
N PRO A 217 1.24 -19.99 -13.71
CA PRO A 217 1.55 -20.31 -15.10
C PRO A 217 1.89 -19.09 -16.00
N GLY A 218 1.50 -17.88 -15.60
CA GLY A 218 1.86 -16.63 -16.28
C GLY A 218 3.28 -16.12 -16.00
N ILE A 219 4.04 -16.79 -15.13
CA ILE A 219 5.44 -16.46 -14.83
C ILE A 219 6.33 -17.57 -15.37
N GLU A 220 7.08 -17.27 -16.43
CA GLU A 220 8.01 -18.23 -17.05
C GLU A 220 9.42 -18.13 -16.45
N MET A 221 9.76 -16.96 -15.91
CA MET A 221 11.04 -16.68 -15.27
C MET A 221 10.88 -15.53 -14.26
N LEU A 222 11.73 -15.50 -13.24
CA LEU A 222 11.76 -14.41 -12.27
C LEU A 222 13.17 -14.08 -11.78
N ARG A 223 13.28 -12.94 -11.11
CA ARG A 223 14.49 -12.49 -10.43
C ARG A 223 14.15 -11.85 -9.08
N PHE A 224 14.87 -12.27 -8.04
CA PHE A 224 14.71 -11.70 -6.71
C PHE A 224 15.44 -10.35 -6.55
N CYS A 225 14.90 -9.53 -5.66
CA CYS A 225 15.45 -8.29 -5.15
C CYS A 225 15.09 -8.18 -3.65
N THR A 226 15.35 -7.04 -3.01
CA THR A 226 15.23 -6.90 -1.54
C THR A 226 13.92 -6.28 -1.09
N SER A 227 13.16 -5.65 -2.01
CA SER A 227 11.88 -5.02 -1.67
C SER A 227 10.94 -4.92 -2.87
N GLY A 228 9.64 -4.73 -2.60
CA GLY A 228 8.66 -4.41 -3.63
C GLY A 228 8.98 -3.11 -4.39
N THR A 229 9.58 -2.12 -3.72
CA THR A 229 10.04 -0.87 -4.37
C THR A 229 11.11 -1.14 -5.43
N GLU A 230 12.05 -2.04 -5.14
CA GLU A 230 13.06 -2.45 -6.13
C GLU A 230 12.41 -3.21 -7.28
N ALA A 231 11.48 -4.13 -7.00
CA ALA A 231 10.79 -4.91 -8.03
C ALA A 231 10.09 -4.01 -9.05
N THR A 232 9.32 -3.01 -8.60
CA THR A 232 8.59 -2.07 -9.47
C THR A 232 9.51 -1.09 -10.20
N MET A 233 10.57 -0.61 -9.54
CA MET A 233 11.62 0.19 -10.18
C MET A 233 12.28 -0.61 -11.31
N TYR A 234 12.62 -1.87 -11.07
CA TYR A 234 13.21 -2.75 -12.07
C TYR A 234 12.23 -3.10 -13.19
N ALA A 235 10.95 -3.29 -12.90
CA ALA A 235 9.93 -3.58 -13.91
C ALA A 235 9.78 -2.44 -14.92
N THR A 236 9.75 -1.19 -14.45
CA THR A 236 9.69 -0.02 -15.37
C THR A 236 10.96 0.13 -16.20
N ARG A 237 12.13 -0.14 -15.63
CA ARG A 237 13.42 -0.14 -16.35
C ARG A 237 13.42 -1.21 -17.44
N LEU A 238 13.01 -2.42 -17.10
CA LEU A 238 12.96 -3.56 -18.01
C LEU A 238 11.98 -3.31 -19.14
N ALA A 239 10.79 -2.77 -18.83
CA ALA A 239 9.78 -2.45 -19.84
C ALA A 239 10.27 -1.42 -20.86
N ARG A 240 10.89 -0.33 -20.40
CA ARG A 240 11.47 0.69 -21.28
C ARG A 240 12.53 0.11 -22.20
N ALA A 241 13.44 -0.68 -21.65
CA ALA A 241 14.55 -1.25 -22.40
C ALA A 241 14.13 -2.41 -23.34
N TYR A 242 13.10 -3.18 -22.99
CA TYR A 242 12.56 -4.24 -23.86
C TYR A 242 11.80 -3.65 -25.06
N THR A 243 10.97 -2.63 -24.82
CA THR A 243 10.14 -2.00 -25.88
C THR A 243 10.87 -0.91 -26.65
N ASN A 244 12.00 -0.42 -26.15
CA ASN A 244 12.69 0.79 -26.61
C ASN A 244 11.79 2.05 -26.59
N ARG A 245 10.87 2.11 -25.63
CA ARG A 245 9.90 3.20 -25.42
C ARG A 245 10.16 3.91 -24.09
N LYS A 246 9.67 5.14 -23.96
CA LYS A 246 10.08 6.04 -22.86
C LYS A 246 9.02 6.17 -21.76
N LEU A 247 7.74 6.15 -22.14
CA LEU A 247 6.65 6.52 -21.25
C LEU A 247 6.17 5.30 -20.46
N ILE A 248 5.72 5.55 -19.23
CA ILE A 248 5.03 4.58 -18.37
C ILE A 248 3.72 5.24 -17.92
N ALA A 249 2.61 4.52 -18.07
CA ALA A 249 1.32 4.94 -17.54
C ALA A 249 1.09 4.27 -16.18
N LYS A 250 0.85 5.07 -15.15
CA LYS A 250 0.73 4.64 -13.75
C LYS A 250 -0.62 5.03 -13.18
N ALA A 251 -1.33 4.09 -12.56
CA ALA A 251 -2.62 4.35 -11.94
C ALA A 251 -2.52 5.37 -10.79
N LEU A 252 -3.41 6.37 -10.75
CA LEU A 252 -3.59 7.28 -9.61
C LEU A 252 -3.99 6.52 -8.35
N LEU A 253 -3.74 7.12 -7.19
CA LEU A 253 -3.85 6.55 -5.85
C LEU A 253 -2.89 5.39 -5.54
N GLY A 254 -2.54 4.56 -6.54
CA GLY A 254 -1.71 3.38 -6.40
C GLY A 254 -0.32 3.65 -5.83
N TRP A 255 0.19 2.71 -5.04
CA TRP A 255 1.51 2.75 -4.41
C TRP A 255 2.37 1.64 -4.98
N HIS A 256 3.45 2.01 -5.67
CA HIS A 256 4.42 1.07 -6.24
C HIS A 256 5.81 1.24 -5.61
N GLY A 257 5.87 1.65 -4.34
CA GLY A 257 7.12 2.01 -3.67
C GLY A 257 7.57 3.45 -3.91
N ALA A 258 8.47 3.93 -3.04
CA ALA A 258 8.98 5.30 -3.06
C ALA A 258 10.18 5.45 -3.99
N ASN A 259 10.01 5.09 -5.27
CA ASN A 259 11.03 5.31 -6.31
C ASN A 259 10.67 6.53 -7.17
N ASP A 260 11.69 7.12 -7.80
CA ASP A 260 11.57 8.38 -8.55
C ASP A 260 10.63 8.32 -9.77
N THR A 261 10.28 7.11 -10.22
CA THR A 261 9.44 6.90 -11.40
C THR A 261 7.97 6.71 -11.02
N LEU A 262 7.66 6.06 -9.90
CA LEU A 262 6.29 5.62 -9.62
C LEU A 262 5.61 6.33 -8.45
N TYR A 263 6.28 7.31 -7.83
CA TYR A 263 5.72 8.03 -6.67
C TYR A 263 4.77 9.20 -7.04
N TYR A 264 4.42 9.37 -8.32
CA TYR A 264 3.45 10.37 -8.78
C TYR A 264 2.01 9.92 -8.52
N GLY A 265 1.14 10.85 -8.06
CA GLY A 265 -0.27 10.56 -7.82
C GLY A 265 -0.53 9.49 -6.75
N VAL A 266 0.36 9.35 -5.77
CA VAL A 266 0.23 8.38 -4.67
C VAL A 266 -0.70 8.94 -3.59
N GLY A 267 -1.78 8.22 -3.26
CA GLY A 267 -2.76 8.64 -2.24
C GLY A 267 -3.51 9.95 -2.56
N THR A 268 -3.41 10.43 -3.80
CA THR A 268 -4.02 11.67 -4.31
C THR A 268 -4.46 11.47 -5.77
N LEU A 269 -5.45 12.25 -6.19
CA LEU A 269 -5.94 12.31 -7.57
C LEU A 269 -5.45 13.55 -8.30
N ASN A 270 -4.80 14.46 -7.58
CA ASN A 270 -4.25 15.66 -8.15
C ASN A 270 -3.06 15.27 -9.04
N LYS A 271 -3.29 15.23 -10.35
CA LYS A 271 -2.28 14.90 -11.38
C LYS A 271 -1.15 15.94 -11.43
N ASP A 272 -1.44 17.16 -11.01
CA ASP A 272 -0.49 18.29 -11.03
C ASP A 272 0.41 18.31 -9.77
N GLN A 273 0.10 17.48 -8.78
CA GLN A 273 0.92 17.40 -7.58
C GLN A 273 2.24 16.68 -7.87
N ILE A 274 3.33 17.45 -7.87
CA ILE A 274 4.69 16.92 -7.96
C ILE A 274 5.23 16.71 -6.55
N PRO A 275 5.54 15.47 -6.13
CA PRO A 275 6.18 15.22 -4.84
C PRO A 275 7.55 15.93 -4.75
N PRO A 276 7.86 16.61 -3.64
CA PRO A 276 9.16 17.25 -3.47
C PRO A 276 10.33 16.27 -3.66
N GLY A 277 11.37 16.72 -4.37
CA GLY A 277 12.56 15.92 -4.68
C GLY A 277 12.47 15.12 -5.98
N LEU A 278 11.31 15.08 -6.65
CA LEU A 278 11.16 14.41 -7.94
C LEU A 278 11.21 15.40 -9.10
N ARG A 279 11.62 14.89 -10.27
CA ARG A 279 11.54 15.62 -11.54
C ARG A 279 10.08 15.85 -11.94
N PRO A 280 9.78 16.80 -12.84
CA PRO A 280 8.48 16.87 -13.49
C PRO A 280 8.07 15.50 -14.08
N PRO A 281 6.79 15.09 -14.00
CA PRO A 281 6.34 13.80 -14.52
C PRO A 281 6.70 13.58 -16.00
N THR A 282 6.65 14.65 -16.80
CA THR A 282 7.05 14.64 -18.22
C THR A 282 8.50 14.20 -18.40
N ASP A 283 9.41 14.73 -17.60
CA ASP A 283 10.86 14.46 -17.67
C ASP A 283 11.20 13.07 -17.12
N ALA A 284 10.37 12.59 -16.18
CA ALA A 284 10.43 11.22 -15.68
C ALA A 284 9.79 10.21 -16.65
N GLY A 285 9.10 10.67 -17.71
CA GLY A 285 8.38 9.84 -18.66
C GLY A 285 7.18 9.13 -18.03
N ILE A 286 6.40 9.86 -17.22
CA ILE A 286 5.28 9.32 -16.45
C ILE A 286 3.98 10.01 -16.80
N LEU A 287 3.01 9.18 -17.17
CA LEU A 287 1.61 9.56 -17.37
C LEU A 287 0.79 8.93 -16.25
N THR A 288 -0.23 9.65 -15.76
CA THR A 288 -1.13 9.12 -14.71
C THR A 288 -2.56 9.04 -15.22
N TYR A 289 -3.28 8.02 -14.76
CA TYR A 289 -4.67 7.75 -15.15
C TYR A 289 -5.48 7.22 -13.98
N GLU A 290 -6.80 7.39 -14.02
CA GLU A 290 -7.71 6.78 -13.05
C GLU A 290 -8.17 5.39 -13.51
N ILE A 291 -8.12 4.39 -12.62
CA ILE A 291 -8.62 3.04 -12.93
C ILE A 291 -10.14 3.06 -13.14
N ASN A 292 -10.68 2.08 -13.88
CA ASN A 292 -12.11 1.98 -14.17
C ASN A 292 -12.69 3.19 -14.94
N THR A 293 -11.83 3.96 -15.60
CA THR A 293 -12.21 5.07 -16.49
C THR A 293 -11.67 4.86 -17.90
N ASN A 294 -12.13 5.66 -18.86
CA ASN A 294 -11.63 5.59 -20.23
C ASN A 294 -10.26 6.26 -20.44
N GLU A 295 -9.75 7.03 -19.45
CA GLU A 295 -8.56 7.85 -19.61
C GLU A 295 -7.34 7.06 -20.11
N ILE A 296 -7.14 5.85 -19.60
CA ILE A 296 -6.00 5.01 -20.01
C ILE A 296 -6.07 4.60 -21.48
N PHE A 297 -7.26 4.38 -22.03
CA PHE A 297 -7.42 4.00 -23.42
C PHE A 297 -7.12 5.17 -24.35
N ASP A 298 -7.49 6.39 -23.94
CA ASP A 298 -7.12 7.63 -24.65
C ASP A 298 -5.61 7.86 -24.61
N LEU A 299 -4.96 7.58 -23.48
CA LEU A 299 -3.49 7.65 -23.36
C LEU A 299 -2.80 6.59 -24.23
N ILE A 300 -3.31 5.35 -24.26
CA ILE A 300 -2.79 4.29 -25.13
C ILE A 300 -2.91 4.70 -26.59
N ALA A 301 -4.08 5.20 -27.02
CA ALA A 301 -4.29 5.66 -28.39
C ALA A 301 -3.31 6.79 -28.78
N SER A 302 -3.14 7.77 -27.89
CA SER A 302 -2.33 8.97 -28.14
C SER A 302 -0.82 8.71 -28.07
N HIS A 303 -0.38 7.74 -27.27
CA HIS A 303 1.04 7.51 -26.96
C HIS A 303 1.52 6.09 -27.30
N SER A 304 0.76 5.31 -28.08
CA SER A 304 1.06 3.90 -28.36
C SER A 304 2.51 3.63 -28.84
N LYS A 305 3.10 4.56 -29.60
CA LYS A 305 4.49 4.44 -30.11
C LYS A 305 5.55 4.67 -29.03
N ASP A 306 5.23 5.43 -27.99
CA ASP A 306 6.17 5.88 -26.95
C ASP A 306 5.89 5.27 -25.57
N LEU A 307 4.77 4.57 -25.40
CA LEU A 307 4.33 3.94 -24.15
C LEU A 307 4.92 2.54 -24.00
N ALA A 308 5.86 2.38 -23.06
CA ALA A 308 6.53 1.12 -22.77
C ALA A 308 5.64 0.16 -21.97
N ALA A 309 4.95 0.69 -20.96
CA ALA A 309 4.10 -0.13 -20.11
C ALA A 309 2.96 0.66 -19.45
N VAL A 310 1.93 -0.08 -19.08
CA VAL A 310 0.91 0.32 -18.12
C VAL A 310 1.10 -0.48 -16.83
N ILE A 311 1.17 0.20 -15.68
CA ILE A 311 1.33 -0.42 -14.36
C ILE A 311 0.18 -0.05 -13.42
N LEU A 312 -0.36 -1.06 -12.74
CA LEU A 312 -1.35 -0.91 -11.67
C LEU A 312 -1.29 -2.06 -10.67
N GLU A 313 -1.78 -1.80 -9.45
CA GLU A 313 -2.19 -2.86 -8.53
C GLU A 313 -3.59 -3.33 -8.98
N PRO A 314 -3.87 -4.64 -9.15
CA PRO A 314 -5.21 -5.10 -9.51
C PRO A 314 -6.28 -4.74 -8.47
N MET A 315 -5.85 -4.55 -7.22
CA MET A 315 -6.58 -3.86 -6.17
C MET A 315 -5.62 -2.87 -5.50
N LEU A 316 -5.91 -1.58 -5.57
CA LEU A 316 -5.08 -0.50 -5.03
C LEU A 316 -4.99 -0.61 -3.51
N GLY A 317 -3.98 -1.32 -2.99
CA GLY A 317 -3.80 -1.51 -1.57
C GLY A 317 -3.43 -0.20 -0.89
N GLY A 318 -2.41 0.49 -1.41
CA GLY A 318 -2.00 1.82 -0.93
C GLY A 318 -3.06 2.91 -1.16
N GLY A 319 -3.85 2.77 -2.23
CA GLY A 319 -5.03 3.61 -2.52
C GLY A 319 -6.22 3.33 -1.59
N GLY A 320 -6.16 2.24 -0.82
CA GLY A 320 -7.07 1.91 0.25
C GLY A 320 -8.19 0.92 -0.13
N GLY A 321 -7.87 -0.06 -0.97
CA GLY A 321 -8.71 -1.22 -1.29
C GLY A 321 -9.61 -1.04 -2.50
N PHE A 322 -9.32 -0.09 -3.39
CA PHE A 322 -10.09 0.09 -4.62
C PHE A 322 -9.75 -1.01 -5.62
N ARG A 323 -10.74 -1.82 -5.99
CA ARG A 323 -10.57 -2.92 -6.95
C ARG A 323 -10.76 -2.41 -8.38
N ALA A 324 -9.87 -2.81 -9.28
CA ALA A 324 -10.09 -2.61 -10.70
C ALA A 324 -11.17 -3.59 -11.20
N ASP A 325 -12.10 -3.10 -12.00
CA ASP A 325 -13.21 -3.89 -12.53
C ASP A 325 -12.67 -4.93 -13.53
N LEU A 326 -13.26 -6.12 -13.52
CA LEU A 326 -12.77 -7.21 -14.37
C LEU A 326 -12.83 -6.85 -15.86
N GLU A 327 -13.92 -6.21 -16.31
CA GLU A 327 -14.07 -5.77 -17.70
C GLU A 327 -13.08 -4.66 -18.07
N PHE A 328 -12.76 -3.76 -17.14
CA PHE A 328 -11.70 -2.78 -17.33
C PHE A 328 -10.34 -3.46 -17.51
N LEU A 329 -10.00 -4.43 -16.66
CA LEU A 329 -8.73 -5.15 -16.74
C LEU A 329 -8.60 -5.98 -18.03
N LYS A 330 -9.68 -6.64 -18.46
CA LYS A 330 -9.71 -7.39 -19.73
C LYS A 330 -9.42 -6.48 -20.91
N ARG A 331 -10.17 -5.38 -21.02
CA ARG A 331 -9.94 -4.37 -22.07
C ARG A 331 -8.54 -3.77 -22.01
N LEU A 332 -8.01 -3.53 -20.80
CA LEU A 332 -6.66 -3.02 -20.63
C LEU A 332 -5.61 -4.02 -21.14
N ARG A 333 -5.78 -5.31 -20.86
CA ARG A 333 -4.90 -6.37 -21.41
C ARG A 333 -4.97 -6.42 -22.93
N GLU A 334 -6.17 -6.41 -23.51
CA GLU A 334 -6.37 -6.43 -24.97
C GLU A 334 -5.72 -5.23 -25.65
N GLU A 335 -5.95 -4.01 -25.14
CA GLU A 335 -5.38 -2.79 -25.74
C GLU A 335 -3.87 -2.70 -25.55
N THR A 336 -3.33 -3.13 -24.42
CA THR A 336 -1.87 -3.17 -24.22
C THR A 336 -1.20 -4.15 -25.20
N GLU A 337 -1.76 -5.35 -25.34
CA GLU A 337 -1.24 -6.37 -26.27
C GLU A 337 -1.30 -5.89 -27.73
N LYS A 338 -2.44 -5.37 -28.18
CA LYS A 338 -2.65 -4.83 -29.53
C LYS A 338 -1.61 -3.77 -29.94
N HIS A 339 -1.15 -2.97 -28.99
CA HIS A 339 -0.20 -1.89 -29.22
C HIS A 339 1.26 -2.25 -28.85
N GLY A 340 1.52 -3.51 -28.46
CA GLY A 340 2.85 -3.96 -28.00
C GLY A 340 3.34 -3.21 -26.77
N ILE A 341 2.41 -2.76 -25.91
CA ILE A 341 2.67 -2.13 -24.62
C ILE A 341 2.66 -3.22 -23.56
N LEU A 342 3.62 -3.21 -22.63
CA LEU A 342 3.62 -4.20 -21.57
C LEU A 342 2.57 -3.89 -20.50
N LEU A 343 1.81 -4.89 -20.07
CA LEU A 343 0.99 -4.80 -18.87
C LEU A 343 1.83 -5.27 -17.68
N ILE A 344 1.86 -4.46 -16.62
CA ILE A 344 2.55 -4.79 -15.36
C ILE A 344 1.52 -4.81 -14.23
N PHE A 345 1.34 -5.97 -13.59
CA PHE A 345 0.62 -6.03 -12.33
C PHE A 345 1.57 -5.90 -11.15
N ASP A 346 1.28 -4.93 -10.28
CA ASP A 346 1.88 -4.86 -8.97
C ASP A 346 1.09 -5.70 -7.97
N GLU A 347 1.60 -6.90 -7.72
CA GLU A 347 1.02 -7.89 -6.83
C GLU A 347 1.74 -7.96 -5.48
N VAL A 348 2.50 -6.93 -5.11
CA VAL A 348 3.21 -6.88 -3.82
C VAL A 348 2.23 -6.96 -2.63
N ILE A 349 0.95 -6.59 -2.78
CA ILE A 349 -0.10 -6.75 -1.76
C ILE A 349 -1.06 -7.90 -2.07
N THR A 350 -1.50 -8.02 -3.32
CA THR A 350 -2.55 -8.95 -3.73
C THR A 350 -2.04 -10.38 -3.90
N GLY A 351 -0.76 -10.55 -4.22
CA GLY A 351 -0.14 -11.86 -4.43
C GLY A 351 -0.13 -12.71 -3.17
N TYR A 352 -0.48 -14.00 -3.29
CA TYR A 352 -0.54 -14.98 -2.19
C TYR A 352 -1.49 -14.61 -1.04
N ARG A 353 -2.38 -13.62 -1.24
CA ARG A 353 -3.31 -13.14 -0.21
C ARG A 353 -4.65 -13.83 -0.25
N PHE A 354 -5.19 -14.00 -1.46
CA PHE A 354 -6.55 -14.51 -1.65
C PHE A 354 -6.56 -16.01 -1.95
N ARG A 355 -5.49 -16.49 -2.59
CA ARG A 355 -5.26 -17.89 -2.96
C ARG A 355 -3.78 -18.20 -2.75
N ASN A 356 -3.43 -19.47 -2.81
CA ASN A 356 -2.04 -19.91 -2.87
C ASN A 356 -1.47 -19.69 -4.29
N SER A 357 -1.49 -18.44 -4.75
CA SER A 357 -1.00 -17.95 -6.04
C SER A 357 -1.20 -16.44 -6.13
N LEU A 358 -0.75 -15.84 -7.22
CA LEU A 358 -0.98 -14.45 -7.57
C LEU A 358 -2.45 -14.20 -7.97
N PHE A 359 -2.96 -12.99 -7.70
CA PHE A 359 -4.36 -12.67 -7.94
C PHE A 359 -4.72 -12.65 -9.43
N GLN A 360 -3.74 -12.43 -10.31
CA GLN A 360 -3.86 -12.56 -11.76
C GLN A 360 -4.45 -13.90 -12.21
N ASN A 361 -4.18 -14.99 -11.48
CA ASN A 361 -4.73 -16.31 -11.78
C ASN A 361 -6.25 -16.35 -11.54
N GLU A 362 -6.72 -15.72 -10.46
CA GLU A 362 -8.15 -15.59 -10.16
C GLU A 362 -8.84 -14.67 -11.17
N LEU A 363 -8.17 -13.60 -11.59
CA LEU A 363 -8.64 -12.69 -12.62
C LEU A 363 -8.64 -13.30 -14.03
N LYS A 364 -7.84 -14.37 -14.24
CA LYS A 364 -7.57 -14.97 -15.55
C LYS A 364 -7.04 -13.95 -16.57
N ILE A 365 -6.24 -13.00 -16.09
CA ILE A 365 -5.61 -11.95 -16.91
C ILE A 365 -4.12 -12.01 -16.63
N ILE A 366 -3.34 -12.41 -17.64
CA ILE A 366 -1.90 -12.59 -17.50
C ILE A 366 -1.17 -11.31 -17.98
N PRO A 367 -0.49 -10.58 -17.08
CA PRO A 367 0.35 -9.45 -17.44
C PRO A 367 1.66 -9.93 -18.06
N ASP A 368 2.39 -9.04 -18.73
CA ASP A 368 3.72 -9.35 -19.26
C ASP A 368 4.77 -9.45 -18.15
N LEU A 369 4.60 -8.64 -17.10
CA LEU A 369 5.44 -8.62 -15.90
C LEU A 369 4.56 -8.54 -14.64
N THR A 370 5.02 -9.17 -13.58
CA THR A 370 4.42 -9.10 -12.25
C THR A 370 5.49 -8.76 -11.22
N THR A 371 5.18 -7.82 -10.33
CA THR A 371 6.04 -7.51 -9.19
C THR A 371 5.47 -8.07 -7.90
N MET A 372 6.34 -8.65 -7.08
CA MET A 372 6.00 -9.38 -5.87
C MET A 372 6.86 -8.91 -4.70
N GLY A 373 6.38 -9.16 -3.48
CA GLY A 373 7.06 -8.85 -2.24
C GLY A 373 6.19 -9.27 -1.06
N LYS A 374 6.43 -8.70 0.12
CA LYS A 374 5.65 -8.98 1.34
C LYS A 374 5.54 -10.48 1.65
N ILE A 375 4.40 -11.11 1.29
CA ILE A 375 4.05 -12.48 1.70
C ILE A 375 5.08 -13.49 1.21
N ILE A 376 5.62 -13.32 0.00
CA ILE A 376 6.60 -14.26 -0.60
C ILE A 376 7.91 -14.39 0.20
N GLY A 377 8.12 -13.56 1.23
CA GLY A 377 9.29 -13.62 2.12
C GLY A 377 8.99 -14.11 3.52
N GLY A 378 7.74 -14.51 3.80
CA GLY A 378 7.34 -14.98 5.12
C GLY A 378 7.59 -13.98 6.25
N GLY A 379 7.49 -12.68 5.96
CA GLY A 379 7.78 -11.60 6.90
C GLY A 379 9.22 -11.07 6.89
N LEU A 380 10.11 -11.64 6.07
CA LEU A 380 11.47 -11.13 5.86
C LEU A 380 11.57 -10.28 4.59
N PRO A 381 12.61 -9.41 4.48
CA PRO A 381 12.78 -8.54 3.31
C PRO A 381 12.95 -9.33 2.01
N ILE A 382 12.11 -9.03 1.03
CA ILE A 382 12.15 -9.62 -0.31
C ILE A 382 11.37 -8.76 -1.29
N GLY A 383 11.78 -8.82 -2.55
CA GLY A 383 10.93 -8.54 -3.70
C GLY A 383 11.27 -9.48 -4.84
N ALA A 384 10.41 -9.54 -5.85
CA ALA A 384 10.71 -10.26 -7.08
C ALA A 384 10.01 -9.60 -8.26
N ILE A 385 10.64 -9.70 -9.43
CA ILE A 385 10.02 -9.41 -10.72
C ILE A 385 9.98 -10.71 -11.51
N GLY A 386 8.80 -11.10 -11.99
CA GLY A 386 8.62 -12.28 -12.83
C GLY A 386 7.69 -11.99 -14.01
N GLY A 387 7.62 -12.90 -14.97
CA GLY A 387 6.74 -12.77 -16.13
C GLY A 387 7.28 -13.54 -17.33
N ARG A 388 7.06 -13.00 -18.53
CA ARG A 388 7.54 -13.61 -19.77
C ARG A 388 9.06 -13.72 -19.81
N LYS A 389 9.56 -14.87 -20.24
CA LYS A 389 10.98 -15.21 -20.28
C LYS A 389 11.76 -14.30 -21.21
N ASP A 390 11.22 -13.98 -22.39
CA ASP A 390 11.88 -13.12 -23.37
C ASP A 390 12.15 -11.70 -22.86
N ILE A 391 11.35 -11.23 -21.90
CA ILE A 391 11.54 -9.95 -21.21
C ILE A 391 12.56 -10.10 -20.07
N ILE A 392 12.36 -11.06 -19.15
CA ILE A 392 13.21 -11.24 -17.97
C ILE A 392 14.66 -11.60 -18.33
N GLU A 393 14.86 -12.41 -19.38
CA GLU A 393 16.17 -12.87 -19.86
C GLU A 393 17.05 -11.70 -20.36
N ARG A 394 16.46 -10.54 -20.69
CA ARG A 394 17.23 -9.31 -21.00
C ARG A 394 18.06 -8.79 -19.83
N SER A 395 17.80 -9.28 -18.62
CA SER A 395 18.61 -9.00 -17.44
C SER A 395 19.76 -9.98 -17.21
N ARG A 396 19.90 -11.00 -18.06
CA ARG A 396 20.91 -12.06 -17.93
C ARG A 396 22.32 -11.46 -17.82
N PRO A 397 23.11 -11.88 -16.81
CA PRO A 397 24.50 -11.45 -16.70
C PRO A 397 25.30 -11.73 -17.97
N LEU A 398 26.17 -10.78 -18.35
CA LEU A 398 27.12 -10.92 -19.46
C LEU A 398 26.47 -11.05 -20.85
N SER A 399 25.21 -10.65 -21.01
CA SER A 399 24.59 -10.50 -22.33
C SER A 399 24.95 -9.16 -22.97
N GLU A 400 24.98 -9.10 -24.30
CA GLU A 400 25.03 -7.82 -25.01
C GLU A 400 23.82 -6.95 -24.63
N ASN A 401 24.06 -5.67 -24.32
CA ASN A 401 23.04 -4.74 -23.84
C ASN A 401 22.28 -5.22 -22.58
N GLN A 402 22.97 -5.92 -21.66
CA GLN A 402 22.41 -6.34 -20.38
C GLN A 402 21.70 -5.19 -19.66
N ILE A 403 20.45 -5.43 -19.27
CA ILE A 403 19.72 -4.51 -18.39
C ILE A 403 20.07 -4.83 -16.95
N LEU A 404 20.62 -3.85 -16.23
CA LEU A 404 20.95 -4.01 -14.82
C LEU A 404 19.69 -4.12 -13.97
N ILE A 405 19.29 -5.36 -13.69
CA ILE A 405 18.23 -5.75 -12.76
C ILE A 405 18.87 -6.64 -11.68
N GLY A 406 18.54 -6.37 -10.42
CA GLY A 406 19.22 -6.97 -9.28
C GLY A 406 20.57 -6.30 -8.97
N GLY A 407 21.34 -6.90 -8.05
CA GLY A 407 22.62 -6.37 -7.57
C GLY A 407 22.57 -5.81 -6.14
N GLY A 408 21.41 -5.79 -5.50
CA GLY A 408 21.32 -5.53 -4.06
C GLY A 408 21.97 -6.68 -3.29
N THR A 409 22.83 -6.37 -2.33
CA THR A 409 23.62 -7.35 -1.54
C THR A 409 22.76 -8.49 -1.00
N PHE A 410 21.56 -8.18 -0.52
CA PHE A 410 20.61 -9.13 0.07
C PHE A 410 19.60 -9.73 -0.92
N SER A 411 19.78 -9.53 -2.23
CA SER A 411 18.89 -10.17 -3.22
C SER A 411 19.07 -11.68 -3.13
N GLY A 412 17.96 -12.44 -3.04
CA GLY A 412 18.06 -13.89 -2.84
C GLY A 412 18.48 -14.30 -1.41
N TYR A 413 18.25 -13.44 -0.41
CA TYR A 413 18.64 -13.69 0.99
C TYR A 413 18.11 -15.04 1.51
N PRO A 414 18.98 -15.99 1.91
CA PRO A 414 18.57 -17.36 2.26
C PRO A 414 17.47 -17.46 3.32
N LEU A 415 17.50 -16.60 4.35
CA LEU A 415 16.42 -16.60 5.36
C LEU A 415 15.06 -16.23 4.75
N SER A 416 15.03 -15.22 3.87
CA SER A 416 13.79 -14.84 3.18
C SER A 416 13.30 -15.94 2.26
N MET A 417 14.21 -16.64 1.57
CA MET A 417 13.84 -17.76 0.71
C MET A 417 13.23 -18.92 1.52
N ALA A 418 13.89 -19.30 2.62
CA ALA A 418 13.42 -20.37 3.50
C ALA A 418 12.09 -20.02 4.18
N ALA A 419 11.94 -18.80 4.69
CA ALA A 419 10.70 -18.32 5.29
C ALA A 419 9.57 -18.23 4.27
N GLY A 420 9.86 -17.73 3.07
CA GLY A 420 8.92 -17.63 1.95
C GLY A 420 8.36 -18.99 1.54
N MET A 421 9.19 -20.02 1.36
CA MET A 421 8.72 -21.36 0.99
C MET A 421 7.87 -22.04 2.07
N LYS A 422 8.05 -21.67 3.34
CA LYS A 422 7.26 -22.21 4.46
C LYS A 422 5.97 -21.46 4.72
N THR A 423 5.86 -20.24 4.22
CA THR A 423 4.67 -19.40 4.32
C THR A 423 3.73 -19.75 3.20
#